data_AF-A0AAW8KRM9-F1
#
_entry.id   AF-A0AAW8KRM9-F1
#
_cell.length_a   1.000
_cell.length_b   1.000
_cell.length_c   1.000
_cell.angle_alpha   90.00
_cell.angle_beta   90.00
_cell.angle_gamma   90.00
#
_symmetry.space_group_name_H-M   'P 1'
#
loop_
_entity.id
_entity.type
_entity.pdbx_description
1 polymer ?
#
loop_
_entity_poly.entity_id
_entity_poly.type
_entity_poly.pdbx_seq_one_letter_code
_entity_poly.pdbx_strand_id
1 'polypeptide(L)'
;GRFLMEEFYYSGGLPAVIRRMGEANLLPHPQALTVNGQAIWENCQQSPIYNDEVIRKIDNPIRQDGGMCILRGNLAPKGAVLKPSAATPELMKHRGRAVVFEN
;
A
#
# COMPACT_ATOMS: atom_id res chain seq x y z
N GLY A 1 5.32 -9.08 4.33
CA GLY A 1 5.11 -8.65 5.73
C GLY A 1 5.37 -9.84 6.64
N ARG A 2 5.20 -9.67 7.96
CA ARG A 2 5.39 -10.76 8.94
C ARG A 2 4.08 -11.40 9.44
N PHE A 3 2.97 -10.67 9.34
CA PHE A 3 1.68 -11.04 9.95
C PHE A 3 0.63 -11.42 8.91
N LEU A 4 -0.47 -12.02 9.37
CA LEU A 4 -1.61 -12.42 8.56
C LEU A 4 -2.81 -11.50 8.80
N MET A 5 -3.95 -11.84 8.20
CA MET A 5 -5.18 -11.03 8.28
C MET A 5 -5.79 -10.96 9.67
N GLU A 6 -5.56 -11.98 10.50
CA GLU A 6 -6.08 -12.02 11.87
C GLU A 6 -5.42 -10.93 12.73
N GLU A 7 -4.10 -10.83 12.72
CA GLU A 7 -3.41 -9.74 13.42
C GLU A 7 -3.80 -8.37 12.86
N PHE A 8 -4.00 -8.27 11.54
CA PHE A 8 -4.44 -7.02 10.91
C PHE A 8 -5.80 -6.57 11.43
N TYR A 9 -6.77 -7.49 11.53
CA TYR A 9 -8.09 -7.20 12.11
C TYR A 9 -7.98 -6.80 13.58
N TYR A 10 -7.28 -7.58 14.40
CA TYR A 10 -7.10 -7.27 15.83
C TYR A 10 -6.34 -5.97 16.08
N SER A 11 -5.56 -5.50 15.11
CA SER A 11 -4.83 -4.23 15.20
C SER A 11 -5.68 -3.00 14.87
N GLY A 12 -6.92 -3.18 14.42
CA GLY A 12 -7.85 -2.10 14.02
C GLY A 12 -8.26 -2.15 12.54
N GLY A 13 -7.70 -3.07 11.76
CA GLY A 13 -8.09 -3.32 10.37
C GLY A 13 -7.92 -2.13 9.42
N LEU A 14 -8.71 -2.13 8.34
CA LEU A 14 -8.65 -1.08 7.32
C LEU A 14 -9.01 0.33 7.85
N PRO A 15 -9.99 0.52 8.76
CA PRO A 15 -10.30 1.84 9.29
C PRO A 15 -9.11 2.49 10.01
N ALA A 16 -8.28 1.71 10.72
CA ALA A 16 -7.04 2.18 11.31
C ALA A 16 -6.03 2.66 10.26
N VAL A 17 -5.92 2.00 9.11
CA VAL A 17 -5.07 2.43 7.99
C VAL A 17 -5.57 3.76 7.41
N ILE A 18 -6.88 3.88 7.19
CA ILE A 18 -7.50 5.12 6.68
C ILE A 18 -7.29 6.26 7.67
N ARG A 19 -7.43 5.98 8.98
CA ARG A 19 -7.13 6.93 10.04
C ARG A 19 -5.69 7.44 9.96
N ARG A 20 -4.70 6.54 9.88
CA ARG A 20 -3.27 6.89 9.72
C ARG A 20 -3.02 7.79 8.51
N MET A 21 -3.66 7.49 7.37
CA MET A 21 -3.53 8.31 6.17
C MET A 21 -4.17 9.68 6.34
N GLY A 22 -5.38 9.76 6.92
CA GLY A 22 -6.08 11.03 7.12
C GLY A 22 -5.38 11.95 8.13
N GLU A 23 -4.89 11.41 9.26
CA GLU A 23 -4.11 12.19 10.26
C GLU A 23 -2.82 12.79 9.64
N ALA A 24 -2.27 12.15 8.61
CA ALA A 24 -1.08 12.61 7.90
C ALA A 24 -1.39 13.44 6.63
N ASN A 25 -2.65 13.81 6.38
CA ASN A 25 -3.10 14.49 5.16
C ASN A 25 -2.77 13.72 3.85
N LEU A 26 -2.69 12.39 3.92
CA LEU A 26 -2.42 11.50 2.79
C LEU A 26 -3.68 10.83 2.23
N LEU A 27 -4.85 11.09 2.83
CA LEU A 27 -6.14 10.67 2.30
C LEU A 27 -6.62 11.73 1.28
N PRO A 28 -6.54 11.49 -0.04
CA PRO A 28 -6.77 12.54 -1.05
C PRO A 28 -8.21 13.03 -1.11
N HIS A 29 -9.16 12.19 -0.70
CA HIS A 29 -10.60 12.47 -0.78
C HIS A 29 -11.30 12.11 0.54
N PRO A 30 -11.10 12.89 1.62
CA PRO A 30 -11.69 12.59 2.92
C PRO A 30 -13.22 12.65 2.92
N GLN A 31 -13.80 13.44 2.00
CA GLN A 31 -15.24 13.64 1.83
C GLN A 31 -15.88 12.63 0.86
N ALA A 32 -15.16 11.60 0.43
CA ALA A 32 -15.72 10.58 -0.45
C ALA A 32 -16.90 9.87 0.24
N LEU A 33 -18.08 9.93 -0.37
CA LEU A 33 -19.30 9.30 0.14
C LEU A 33 -19.15 7.78 0.15
N THR A 34 -19.62 7.15 1.22
CA THR A 34 -19.65 5.69 1.37
C THR A 34 -21.09 5.16 1.42
N VAL A 35 -21.25 3.84 1.38
CA VAL A 35 -22.57 3.19 1.29
C VAL A 35 -23.47 3.41 2.51
N ASN A 36 -22.92 3.82 3.66
CA ASN A 36 -23.70 4.16 4.85
C ASN A 36 -24.17 5.63 4.87
N GLY A 37 -23.91 6.39 3.80
CA GLY A 37 -24.30 7.79 3.68
C GLY A 37 -23.34 8.79 4.34
N GLN A 38 -22.27 8.31 4.99
CA GLN A 38 -21.24 9.16 5.61
C GLN A 38 -19.98 9.21 4.76
N ALA A 39 -19.18 10.26 4.96
CA ALA A 39 -17.88 10.37 4.32
C ALA A 39 -16.89 9.33 4.87
N ILE A 40 -15.93 8.90 4.05
CA ILE A 40 -14.93 7.91 4.44
C ILE A 40 -14.10 8.36 5.66
N TRP A 41 -13.83 9.66 5.78
CA TRP A 41 -13.10 10.19 6.94
C TRP A 41 -13.94 10.16 8.22
N GLU A 42 -15.22 10.51 8.15
CA GLU A 42 -16.13 10.46 9.30
C GLU A 42 -16.22 9.05 9.89
N ASN A 43 -16.28 8.04 9.01
CA ASN A 43 -16.31 6.63 9.39
C ASN A 43 -15.02 6.13 10.09
N CYS A 44 -13.87 6.75 9.82
CA CYS A 44 -12.57 6.20 10.21
C CYS A 44 -11.77 7.05 11.20
N GLN A 45 -12.06 8.35 11.35
CA GLN A 45 -11.23 9.27 12.13
C GLN A 45 -11.10 8.90 13.61
N GLN A 46 -12.08 8.19 14.18
CA GLN A 46 -12.07 7.71 15.57
C GLN A 46 -11.69 6.23 15.71
N SER A 47 -11.37 5.53 14.61
CA SER A 47 -11.08 4.10 14.67
C SER A 47 -9.85 3.80 15.55
N PRO A 48 -9.89 2.76 16.37
CA PRO A 48 -8.77 2.41 17.23
C PRO A 48 -7.59 1.88 16.41
N ILE A 49 -6.37 2.11 16.92
CA ILE A 49 -5.13 1.54 16.38
C ILE A 49 -4.45 0.84 17.55
N TYR A 50 -4.51 -0.50 17.57
CA TYR A 50 -4.11 -1.27 18.75
C TYR A 50 -2.65 -1.74 18.69
N ASN A 51 -2.07 -1.87 17.50
CA ASN A 51 -0.71 -2.38 17.35
C ASN A 51 0.05 -1.71 16.19
N ASP A 52 1.01 -0.85 16.55
CA ASP A 52 1.88 -0.14 15.62
C ASP A 52 2.89 -1.03 14.89
N GLU A 53 3.11 -2.26 15.37
CA GLU A 53 3.98 -3.21 14.68
C GLU A 53 3.31 -3.77 13.42
N VAL A 54 1.98 -3.90 13.45
CA VAL A 54 1.13 -4.42 12.38
C VAL A 54 0.66 -3.28 11.46
N ILE A 55 0.10 -2.20 12.04
CA ILE A 55 -0.33 -1.00 11.32
C ILE A 55 0.62 0.15 11.68
N ARG A 56 1.73 0.21 10.92
CA ARG A 56 2.83 1.15 11.15
C ARG A 56 2.40 2.60 11.02
N LYS A 57 3.04 3.47 11.80
CA LYS A 57 2.97 4.93 11.64
C LYS A 57 3.58 5.36 10.31
N ILE A 58 3.15 6.50 9.80
CA ILE A 58 3.61 7.06 8.52
C ILE A 58 5.11 7.41 8.55
N ASP A 59 5.65 7.79 9.72
CA ASP A 59 7.07 8.09 9.93
C ASP A 59 7.95 6.84 10.13
N ASN A 60 7.35 5.67 10.32
CA ASN A 60 8.05 4.38 10.45
C ASN A 60 7.44 3.31 9.53
N PRO A 61 7.39 3.53 8.21
CA PRO A 61 6.76 2.61 7.29
C PRO A 61 7.63 1.36 7.07
N ILE A 62 7.03 0.28 6.58
CA ILE A 62 7.78 -0.92 6.16
C ILE A 62 8.77 -0.56 5.03
N ARG A 63 8.31 0.28 4.09
CA ARG A 63 9.11 0.88 3.00
C ARG A 63 8.55 2.25 2.67
N GLN A 64 9.42 3.21 2.37
CA GLN A 64 9.02 4.57 2.00
C GLN A 64 8.29 4.63 0.64
N ASP A 65 8.66 3.74 -0.29
CA ASP A 65 8.15 3.65 -1.67
C ASP A 65 7.32 2.37 -1.90
N GLY A 66 6.35 2.10 -1.01
CA GLY A 66 5.57 0.86 -1.02
C GLY A 66 4.52 0.71 -2.13
N GLY A 67 4.24 1.77 -2.90
CA GLY A 67 3.25 1.78 -3.98
C GLY A 67 3.67 0.96 -5.21
N MET A 68 2.72 0.68 -6.11
CA MET A 68 3.06 0.03 -7.38
C MET A 68 3.85 0.97 -8.30
N CYS A 69 4.82 0.43 -9.02
CA CYS A 69 5.54 1.17 -10.05
C CYS A 69 5.01 0.83 -11.44
N ILE A 70 4.89 1.85 -12.30
CA ILE A 70 4.58 1.69 -13.72
C ILE A 70 5.87 1.82 -14.52
N LEU A 71 6.27 0.74 -15.19
CA LEU A 71 7.46 0.68 -16.05
C LEU A 71 7.07 0.95 -17.51
N ARG A 72 7.89 1.71 -18.24
CA ARG A 72 7.69 1.99 -19.68
C ARG A 72 8.98 1.76 -20.45
N GLY A 73 8.84 1.41 -21.72
CA GLY A 73 9.96 1.18 -22.64
C GLY A 73 9.49 0.50 -23.92
N ASN A 74 10.42 0.18 -24.82
CA ASN A 74 10.10 -0.51 -26.07
C ASN A 74 9.47 -1.91 -25.85
N LEU A 75 9.83 -2.62 -24.78
CA LEU A 75 9.22 -3.90 -24.41
C LEU A 75 7.82 -3.74 -23.76
N ALA A 76 7.58 -2.60 -23.10
CA ALA A 76 6.32 -2.31 -22.40
C ALA A 76 5.78 -0.93 -22.84
N PRO A 77 5.39 -0.74 -24.12
CA PRO A 77 5.02 0.56 -24.65
C PRO A 77 3.72 1.11 -24.02
N LYS A 78 2.81 0.20 -23.63
CA LYS A 78 1.58 0.53 -22.91
C LYS A 78 1.72 0.48 -21.39
N GLY A 79 2.93 0.16 -20.91
CA GLY A 79 3.23 0.03 -19.49
C GLY A 79 3.25 -1.42 -19.01
N ALA A 80 4.04 -1.66 -17.96
CA ALA A 80 4.02 -2.86 -17.14
C ALA A 80 3.98 -2.46 -15.66
N VAL A 81 3.51 -3.35 -14.80
CA VAL A 81 3.41 -3.11 -13.35
C VAL A 81 4.44 -3.92 -12.60
N LEU A 82 5.06 -3.31 -11.60
CA LEU A 82 5.92 -3.99 -10.64
C LEU A 82 5.48 -3.63 -9.22
N LYS A 83 5.54 -4.61 -8.31
CA LYS A 83 5.27 -4.42 -6.88
C LYS A 83 6.62 -4.29 -6.14
N PRO A 84 7.12 -3.07 -5.90
CA PRO A 84 8.46 -2.85 -5.32
C PRO A 84 8.54 -3.44 -3.91
N SER A 85 7.42 -3.42 -3.18
CA SER A 85 7.34 -3.92 -1.80
C SER A 85 7.75 -5.38 -1.63
N ALA A 86 7.73 -6.18 -2.70
CA ALA A 86 8.09 -7.59 -2.71
C ALA A 86 9.33 -7.88 -3.59
N ALA A 87 9.97 -6.86 -4.15
CA ALA A 87 11.15 -7.00 -4.99
C ALA A 87 12.45 -6.97 -4.18
N THR A 88 13.45 -7.74 -4.64
CA THR A 88 14.82 -7.69 -4.11
C THR A 88 15.49 -6.37 -4.48
N PRO A 89 16.03 -5.59 -3.51
CA PRO A 89 16.56 -4.25 -3.77
C PRO A 89 17.62 -4.18 -4.88
N GLU A 90 18.53 -5.16 -4.90
CA GLU A 90 19.63 -5.24 -5.87
C GLU A 90 19.15 -5.44 -7.32
N LEU A 91 17.92 -5.96 -7.51
CA LEU A 91 17.35 -6.21 -8.83
C LEU A 91 16.51 -5.05 -9.38
N MET A 92 16.33 -3.97 -8.60
CA MET A 92 15.55 -2.80 -9.04
C MET A 92 16.19 -2.07 -10.24
N LYS A 93 17.49 -2.28 -10.47
CA LYS A 93 18.20 -1.86 -11.68
C LYS A 93 19.06 -3.01 -12.19
N HIS A 94 18.52 -3.77 -13.13
CA HIS A 94 19.15 -4.99 -13.65
C HIS A 94 19.18 -5.03 -15.18
N ARG A 95 20.20 -5.69 -15.75
CA ARG A 95 20.30 -6.05 -17.17
C ARG A 95 20.83 -7.47 -17.28
N GLY A 96 20.16 -8.29 -18.08
CA GLY A 96 20.53 -9.69 -18.32
C GLY A 96 20.10 -10.17 -19.70
N ARG A 97 20.59 -11.34 -20.10
CA ARG A 97 20.15 -12.03 -21.33
C ARG A 97 18.76 -12.62 -21.10
N ALA A 98 17.82 -12.38 -22.02
CA ALA A 98 16.49 -12.95 -21.95
C ALA A 98 16.54 -14.48 -22.10
N VAL A 99 15.80 -15.18 -21.24
CA VAL A 99 15.45 -16.60 -21.38
C VAL A 99 13.95 -16.62 -21.60
N VAL A 100 13.52 -17.02 -22.81
CA VAL A 100 12.13 -16.96 -23.25
C VAL A 100 11.48 -18.33 -23.11
N PHE A 101 10.29 -18.35 -22.51
CA PHE A 101 9.42 -19.52 -22.43
C PHE A 101 8.15 -19.19 -23.21
N GLU A 102 7.77 -20.04 -24.16
CA GLU A 102 6.61 -19.79 -25.02
C GLU A 102 5.29 -20.07 -24.31
N ASN A 103 5.21 -21.19 -23.57
CA ASN A 103 4.08 -21.56 -22.70
C ASN A 103 4.55 -22.52 -21.61
#